data_AF-A0A1V1T5T8-F1
#
_entry.id   AF-A0A1V1T5T8-F1
#
_cell.length_a   1.000
_cell.length_b   1.000
_cell.length_c   1.000
_cell.angle_alpha   90.00
_cell.angle_beta   90.00
_cell.angle_gamma   90.00
#
_symmetry.space_group_name_H-M   'P 1'
#
loop_
_entity.id
_entity.type
_entity.pdbx_description
1 polymer ?
#
loop_
_entity_poly.entity_id
_entity_poly.type
_entity_poly.pdbx_seq_one_letter_code
_entity_poly.pdbx_strand_id
1 'polypeptide(L)'
;MISFLIDHLRSSVESKNVHICYWFFKSDNQEQKSAISALRGILRQLLEARRSVIQAVQEAAKVQSLDTLQGIWSLLIQAVRGGLSAEENDDGGHTAPVRHTVICLIDGLDECESGANRDLILLFQKYFQELDRPDPGTTNGKQKPGFMKLLIASRPENWIKVSIDRLKPATPRNGQRRPNYDESASQCCAIRLKAEDESGFISADISLVVRTAIADLVDQGFPELLFHEIQKQLIIRADRTFIWITLIIDLLRDKVEAGASRRELDEILKSRTVDQIFTEFLRGRPDAPKTRKMFSILLAATRPLNVEELSIALALTPEHSALTGSGEPFRPGPQSFEALEYDLVYPFENHIRSLGGHFIRIIRNEVYFVHETAREFLLDNKINSLYSLNAEEITPAQDDWSIVPDLKRCSWQHSFSYQSCHALLLDLCATYLYLIGQATHQNHILSDDQAILLDYISKAWFVHFAIVVNHISQWNLPYYHNLCHPKFPGFSIWTEGYWTSRTEVNPTIGMTNDEIQDYYIIKLGLDPRHFRSGRSDDDYDNDYDEDIDEIEDIKTIPDDDEYKPTNVGIPISQRELLEFDSRNESGAQNTGRGALSGNPTARNNHDFPLNVDKYGFVSLDFNIFSRHSH
;
A
#
# COMPACT_ATOMS: atom_id res chain seq x y z
N MET A 1 9.37 16.80 10.56
CA MET A 1 8.62 18.01 10.97
C MET A 1 7.40 17.67 11.83
N ILE A 2 6.46 16.85 11.37
CA ILE A 2 5.23 16.51 12.12
C ILE A 2 5.54 15.89 13.49
N SER A 3 6.53 15.00 13.59
CA SER A 3 6.97 14.44 14.88
C SER A 3 7.31 15.53 15.91
N PHE A 4 8.08 16.55 15.53
CA PHE A 4 8.42 17.67 16.40
C PHE A 4 7.18 18.47 16.80
N LEU A 5 6.25 18.70 15.88
CA LEU A 5 4.98 19.39 16.17
C LEU A 5 4.13 18.60 17.17
N ILE A 6 4.10 17.27 17.08
CA ILE A 6 3.38 16.43 18.04
C ILE A 6 3.96 16.60 19.44
N ASP A 7 5.28 16.52 19.59
CA ASP A 7 5.95 16.69 20.88
C ASP A 7 5.72 18.09 21.44
N HIS A 8 5.85 19.11 20.59
CA HIS A 8 5.60 20.50 20.96
C HIS A 8 4.14 20.71 21.41
N LEU A 9 3.15 20.27 20.61
CA LEU A 9 1.74 20.42 20.95
C LEU A 9 1.37 19.66 22.22
N ARG A 10 1.91 18.45 22.42
CA ARG A 10 1.70 17.68 23.67
C ARG A 10 2.28 18.40 24.88
N SER A 11 3.40 19.10 24.73
CA SER A 11 4.02 19.86 25.82
C SER A 11 3.35 21.21 26.09
N SER A 12 2.87 21.89 25.04
CA SER A 12 2.36 23.26 25.10
C SER A 12 0.86 23.32 25.43
N VAL A 13 0.11 22.26 25.17
CA VAL A 13 -1.34 22.23 25.38
C VAL A 13 -1.65 21.66 26.76
N GLU A 14 -1.81 22.55 27.75
CA GLU A 14 -2.17 22.18 29.13
C GLU A 14 -3.67 21.86 29.31
N SER A 15 -4.51 22.17 28.32
CA SER A 15 -5.95 22.01 28.42
C SER A 15 -6.38 20.55 28.24
N LYS A 16 -7.05 19.98 29.27
CA LYS A 16 -7.68 18.64 29.23
C LYS A 16 -8.77 18.48 28.15
N ASN A 17 -9.14 19.58 27.49
CA ASN A 17 -10.19 19.60 26.48
C ASN A 17 -9.64 19.51 25.05
N VAL A 18 -8.32 19.47 24.86
CA VAL A 18 -7.72 19.33 23.54
C VAL A 18 -7.07 17.96 23.41
N HIS A 19 -7.45 17.23 22.37
CA HIS A 19 -6.96 15.88 22.08
C HIS A 19 -6.14 15.90 20.80
N ILE A 20 -4.91 15.39 20.86
CA ILE A 20 -4.00 15.35 19.72
C ILE A 20 -3.97 13.91 19.19
N CYS A 21 -4.35 13.73 17.94
CA CYS A 21 -4.31 12.46 17.23
C CYS A 21 -3.42 12.61 16.00
N TYR A 22 -2.67 11.57 15.63
CA TYR A 22 -1.80 11.63 14.46
C TYR A 22 -1.69 10.30 13.72
N TRP A 23 -1.27 10.39 12.46
CA TRP A 23 -0.89 9.26 11.65
C TRP A 23 0.28 9.61 10.73
N PHE A 24 1.17 8.65 10.54
CA PHE A 24 2.29 8.73 9.61
C PHE A 24 2.08 7.67 8.53
N PHE A 25 1.77 8.11 7.31
CA PHE A 25 1.79 7.22 6.16
C PHE A 25 3.23 6.85 5.81
N LYS A 26 3.42 5.60 5.40
CA LYS A 26 4.68 5.08 4.87
C LYS A 26 4.41 4.11 3.74
N SER A 27 4.92 4.40 2.55
CA SER A 27 4.67 3.57 1.36
C SER A 27 5.28 2.16 1.46
N ASP A 28 6.33 2.00 2.25
CA ASP A 28 7.06 0.73 2.48
C ASP A 28 6.42 -0.17 3.56
N ASN A 29 5.28 0.23 4.12
CA ASN A 29 4.56 -0.53 5.13
C ASN A 29 3.06 -0.59 4.80
N GLN A 30 2.53 -1.81 4.60
CA GLN A 30 1.14 -2.05 4.17
C GLN A 30 0.11 -1.56 5.18
N GLU A 31 0.40 -1.65 6.48
CA GLU A 31 -0.50 -1.12 7.51
C GLU A 31 -0.45 0.41 7.54
N GLN A 32 0.74 0.99 7.46
CA GLN A 32 0.92 2.44 7.57
C GLN A 32 0.47 3.19 6.32
N LYS A 33 0.56 2.61 5.13
CA LYS A 33 0.02 3.19 3.89
C LYS A 33 -1.50 3.11 3.79
N SER A 34 -2.17 2.29 4.61
CA SER A 34 -3.62 2.08 4.49
C SER A 34 -4.43 3.22 5.10
N ALA A 35 -5.40 3.73 4.34
CA ALA A 35 -6.31 4.78 4.80
C ALA A 35 -7.24 4.28 5.93
N ILE A 36 -7.65 3.01 5.87
CA ILE A 36 -8.48 2.35 6.88
C ILE A 36 -7.71 2.29 8.21
N SER A 37 -6.46 1.84 8.18
CA SER A 37 -5.58 1.81 9.35
C SER A 37 -5.35 3.21 9.92
N ALA A 38 -5.19 4.22 9.07
CA ALA A 38 -5.04 5.61 9.50
C ALA A 38 -6.25 6.10 10.32
N LEU A 39 -7.47 5.91 9.80
CA LEU A 39 -8.68 6.31 10.51
C LEU A 39 -8.90 5.50 11.80
N ARG A 40 -8.62 4.19 11.78
CA ARG A 40 -8.67 3.33 12.98
C ARG A 40 -7.67 3.80 14.04
N GLY A 41 -6.45 4.13 13.63
CA GLY A 41 -5.39 4.63 14.51
C GLY A 41 -5.74 5.98 15.15
N ILE A 42 -6.32 6.91 14.38
CA ILE A 42 -6.81 8.20 14.88
C ILE A 42 -7.98 8.00 15.84
N LEU A 43 -8.96 7.16 15.48
CA LEU A 43 -10.11 6.84 16.34
C LEU A 43 -9.65 6.23 17.67
N ARG A 44 -8.74 5.26 17.62
CA ARG A 44 -8.17 4.62 18.81
C ARG A 44 -7.53 5.64 19.75
N GLN A 45 -6.65 6.51 19.24
CA GLN A 45 -6.00 7.56 20.04
C GLN A 45 -7.04 8.48 20.71
N LEU A 46 -8.11 8.83 20.00
CA LEU A 46 -9.17 9.65 20.56
C LEU A 46 -9.96 8.92 21.66
N LEU A 47 -10.27 7.63 21.47
CA LEU A 47 -10.96 6.81 22.48
C LEU A 47 -10.10 6.61 23.73
N GLU A 48 -8.78 6.43 23.57
CA GLU A 48 -7.83 6.33 24.67
C GLU A 48 -7.75 7.65 25.48
N ALA A 49 -7.75 8.79 24.79
CA ALA A 49 -7.69 10.11 25.41
C ALA A 49 -9.02 10.57 26.03
N ARG A 50 -10.16 10.21 25.42
CA ARG A 50 -11.51 10.64 25.80
C ARG A 50 -12.43 9.45 26.02
N ARG A 51 -12.29 8.78 27.16
CA ARG A 51 -13.10 7.57 27.46
C ARG A 51 -14.62 7.81 27.51
N SER A 52 -15.07 9.04 27.75
CA SER A 52 -16.50 9.38 27.79
C SER A 52 -17.22 9.20 26.44
N VAL A 53 -16.50 9.14 25.32
CA VAL A 53 -17.12 8.92 24.00
C VAL A 53 -17.21 7.44 23.59
N ILE A 54 -16.61 6.53 24.36
CA ILE A 54 -16.59 5.09 24.04
C ILE A 54 -18.01 4.54 23.89
N GLN A 55 -18.92 4.86 24.80
CA GLN A 55 -20.30 4.35 24.75
C GLN A 55 -21.04 4.83 23.49
N ALA A 56 -20.88 6.11 23.13
CA ALA A 56 -21.51 6.67 21.93
C ALA A 56 -20.97 6.03 20.64
N VAL A 57 -19.66 5.74 20.61
CA VAL A 57 -19.02 5.08 19.46
C VAL A 57 -19.40 3.60 19.40
N GLN A 58 -19.49 2.91 20.54
CA GLN A 58 -19.96 1.52 20.61
C GLN A 58 -21.38 1.37 20.08
N GLU A 59 -22.28 2.29 20.41
CA GLU A 59 -23.64 2.26 19.88
C GLU A 59 -23.66 2.50 18.36
N ALA A 60 -22.88 3.46 17.88
CA ALA A 60 -22.77 3.74 16.45
C ALA A 60 -22.12 2.56 15.68
N ALA A 61 -21.20 1.83 16.30
CA ALA A 61 -20.52 0.67 15.72
C ALA A 61 -21.44 -0.55 15.52
N LYS A 62 -22.66 -0.55 16.10
CA LYS A 62 -23.67 -1.58 15.79
C LYS A 62 -24.25 -1.44 14.38
N VAL A 63 -24.18 -0.23 13.80
CA VAL A 63 -24.73 0.09 12.49
C VAL A 63 -23.62 0.34 11.46
N GLN A 64 -22.52 0.96 11.89
CA GLN A 64 -21.40 1.32 11.03
C GLN A 64 -20.35 0.20 11.00
N SER A 65 -19.84 -0.12 9.81
CA SER A 65 -18.75 -1.08 9.66
C SER A 65 -17.41 -0.48 10.10
N LEU A 66 -16.60 -1.28 10.81
CA LEU A 66 -15.21 -0.96 11.09
C LEU A 66 -14.27 -1.29 9.93
N ASP A 67 -14.75 -1.99 8.90
CA ASP A 67 -13.95 -2.47 7.76
C ASP A 67 -14.03 -1.58 6.54
N THR A 68 -14.94 -0.60 6.52
CA THR A 68 -15.06 0.37 5.44
C THR A 68 -14.55 1.74 5.85
N LEU A 69 -13.92 2.44 4.91
CA LEU A 69 -13.38 3.78 5.13
C LEU A 69 -14.47 4.76 5.61
N GLN A 70 -15.64 4.73 4.97
CA GLN A 70 -16.79 5.58 5.30
C GLN A 70 -17.39 5.24 6.67
N GLY A 71 -17.42 3.95 7.04
CA GLY A 71 -17.91 3.51 8.34
C GLY A 71 -17.03 4.01 9.48
N ILE A 72 -15.71 3.81 9.39
CA ILE A 72 -14.76 4.31 10.40
C ILE A 72 -14.78 5.84 10.45
N TRP A 73 -14.87 6.53 9.31
CA TRP A 73 -15.00 7.99 9.30
C TRP A 73 -16.23 8.46 10.08
N SER A 74 -17.38 7.80 9.89
CA SER A 74 -18.61 8.12 10.60
C SER A 74 -18.45 7.94 12.12
N LEU A 75 -17.79 6.87 12.55
CA LEU A 75 -17.45 6.61 13.95
C LEU A 75 -16.50 7.67 14.52
N LEU A 76 -15.49 8.07 13.75
CA LEU A 76 -14.57 9.14 14.13
C LEU A 76 -15.30 10.48 14.32
N ILE A 77 -16.18 10.85 13.39
CA ILE A 77 -16.96 12.09 13.52
C ILE A 77 -17.91 12.03 14.74
N GLN A 78 -18.50 10.87 15.02
CA GLN A 78 -19.29 10.67 16.23
C GLN A 78 -18.45 10.85 17.50
N ALA A 79 -17.24 10.27 17.54
CA ALA A 79 -16.30 10.42 18.65
C ALA A 79 -15.86 11.88 18.87
N VAL A 80 -15.61 12.59 17.78
CA VAL A 80 -15.19 14.01 17.77
C VAL A 80 -16.31 14.91 18.29
N ARG A 81 -17.54 14.71 17.82
CA ARG A 81 -18.73 15.45 18.30
C ARG A 81 -19.04 15.11 19.76
N GLY A 82 -18.75 13.88 20.17
CA GLY A 82 -19.09 13.33 21.48
C GLY A 82 -20.55 12.89 21.56
N GLY A 83 -20.87 12.13 22.61
CA GLY A 83 -22.27 11.82 22.92
C GLY A 83 -22.98 13.04 23.47
N LEU A 84 -24.29 13.16 23.20
CA LEU A 84 -25.19 13.97 24.02
C LEU A 84 -25.00 13.47 25.45
N SER A 85 -24.26 14.21 26.26
CA SER A 85 -24.12 13.88 27.68
C SER A 85 -25.48 14.17 28.28
N ALA A 86 -26.27 13.12 28.50
CA ALA A 86 -27.47 13.17 29.32
C ALA A 86 -27.05 13.35 30.79
N GLU A 87 -26.50 14.53 31.09
CA GLU A 87 -26.50 15.10 32.42
C GLU A 87 -27.12 16.50 32.28
N GLU A 88 -28.39 16.50 31.85
CA GLU A 88 -29.36 17.43 32.42
C GLU A 88 -29.53 16.99 33.89
N ASN A 89 -28.55 17.33 34.73
CA ASN A 89 -28.80 17.36 36.16
C ASN A 89 -29.83 18.46 36.36
N ASP A 90 -30.95 18.06 36.95
CA ASP A 90 -32.18 18.80 37.24
C ASP A 90 -31.97 19.93 38.29
N ASP A 91 -30.80 20.56 38.30
CA ASP A 91 -30.50 21.75 39.08
C ASP A 91 -30.13 22.86 38.10
N GLY A 92 -30.97 23.91 38.06
CA GLY A 92 -31.01 24.98 37.05
C GLY A 92 -29.79 25.91 36.95
N GLY A 93 -28.56 25.37 37.04
CA GLY A 93 -27.33 26.04 36.65
C GLY A 93 -27.00 25.73 35.20
N HIS A 94 -27.08 26.74 34.33
CA HIS A 94 -26.65 26.65 32.93
C HIS A 94 -25.11 26.48 32.83
N THR A 95 -24.58 25.29 33.11
CA THR A 95 -23.20 24.95 32.73
C THR A 95 -23.19 24.48 31.28
N ALA A 96 -22.73 25.35 30.39
CA ALA A 96 -22.53 25.02 28.98
C ALA A 96 -21.65 23.75 28.85
N PRO A 97 -21.98 22.80 27.95
CA PRO A 97 -21.22 21.57 27.79
C PRO A 97 -19.75 21.87 27.50
N VAL A 98 -18.84 21.18 28.20
CA VAL A 98 -17.40 21.35 28.04
C VAL A 98 -17.00 20.92 26.63
N ARG A 99 -16.55 21.88 25.81
CA ARG A 99 -16.19 21.64 24.42
C ARG A 99 -14.81 21.02 24.32
N HIS A 100 -14.73 19.86 23.65
CA HIS A 100 -13.47 19.23 23.30
C HIS A 100 -13.05 19.57 21.86
N THR A 101 -11.77 19.84 21.65
CA THR A 101 -11.17 20.09 20.33
C THR A 101 -10.24 18.94 19.98
N VAL A 102 -10.40 18.34 18.81
CA VAL A 102 -9.49 17.30 18.30
C VAL A 102 -8.56 17.91 17.26
N ILE A 103 -7.26 17.74 17.41
CA ILE A 103 -6.24 18.15 16.43
C ILE A 103 -5.69 16.87 15.78
N CYS A 104 -5.97 16.70 14.49
CA CYS A 104 -5.49 15.57 13.69
C CYS A 104 -4.27 16.00 12.87
N LEU A 105 -3.13 15.35 13.07
CA LEU A 105 -1.91 15.54 12.28
C LEU A 105 -1.70 14.34 11.35
N ILE A 106 -1.64 14.57 10.04
CA ILE A 106 -1.43 13.55 9.03
C ILE A 106 -0.15 13.88 8.29
N ASP A 107 0.82 12.97 8.32
CA ASP A 107 2.10 13.10 7.60
C ASP A 107 2.15 12.11 6.44
N GLY A 108 2.71 12.54 5.31
CA GLY A 108 2.93 11.70 4.12
C GLY A 108 1.65 11.29 3.37
N LEU A 109 0.64 12.15 3.24
CA LEU A 109 -0.64 11.77 2.58
C LEU A 109 -0.46 11.21 1.15
N ASP A 110 0.59 11.61 0.44
CA ASP A 110 0.98 11.08 -0.88
C ASP A 110 1.52 9.64 -0.83
N GLU A 111 1.98 9.18 0.33
CA GLU A 111 2.42 7.79 0.57
C GLU A 111 1.27 6.87 0.98
N CYS A 112 0.05 7.40 1.09
CA CYS A 112 -1.16 6.61 1.27
C CYS A 112 -1.48 5.81 0.00
N GLU A 113 -2.03 4.62 0.17
CA GLU A 113 -2.39 3.73 -0.94
C GLU A 113 -3.23 4.43 -2.03
N SER A 114 -2.91 4.10 -3.28
CA SER A 114 -3.50 4.73 -4.47
C SER A 114 -5.03 4.66 -4.45
N GLY A 115 -5.69 5.80 -4.64
CA GLY A 115 -7.15 5.90 -4.65
C GLY A 115 -7.74 6.24 -3.28
N ALA A 116 -7.33 5.52 -2.23
CA ALA A 116 -7.85 5.76 -0.88
C ALA A 116 -7.45 7.14 -0.33
N ASN A 117 -6.31 7.67 -0.75
CA ASN A 117 -5.90 9.03 -0.47
C ASN A 117 -6.88 10.09 -1.03
N ARG A 118 -7.47 9.85 -2.21
CA ARG A 118 -8.54 10.71 -2.77
C ARG A 118 -9.80 10.61 -1.94
N ASP A 119 -10.19 9.41 -1.55
CA ASP A 119 -11.37 9.18 -0.71
C ASP A 119 -11.25 9.88 0.64
N LEU A 120 -10.07 9.83 1.28
CA LEU A 120 -9.79 10.59 2.49
C LEU A 120 -9.96 12.09 2.29
N ILE A 121 -9.40 12.65 1.22
CA ILE A 121 -9.56 14.09 0.93
C ILE A 121 -11.02 14.45 0.70
N LEU A 122 -11.80 13.61 0.00
CA LEU A 122 -13.23 13.80 -0.21
C LEU A 122 -14.01 13.78 1.13
N LEU A 123 -13.65 12.87 2.04
CA LEU A 123 -14.24 12.83 3.39
C LEU A 123 -13.93 14.11 4.19
N PHE A 124 -12.70 14.60 4.12
CA PHE A 124 -12.31 15.87 4.74
C PHE A 124 -13.09 17.04 4.15
N GLN A 125 -13.20 17.11 2.82
CA GLN A 125 -13.99 18.12 2.12
C GLN A 125 -15.44 18.12 2.57
N LYS A 126 -16.08 16.95 2.57
CA LYS A 126 -17.47 16.82 2.99
C LYS A 126 -17.68 17.32 4.42
N TYR A 127 -16.78 16.97 5.34
CA TYR A 127 -16.88 17.40 6.75
C TYR A 127 -16.79 18.92 6.90
N PHE A 128 -15.79 19.56 6.30
CA PHE A 128 -15.64 21.01 6.43
C PHE A 128 -16.75 21.79 5.69
N GLN A 129 -17.25 21.28 4.56
CA GLN A 129 -18.40 21.85 3.87
C GLN A 129 -19.70 21.74 4.69
N GLU A 130 -19.90 20.66 5.44
CA GLU A 130 -21.06 20.50 6.32
C GLU A 130 -21.05 21.49 7.49
N LEU A 131 -19.87 21.90 7.97
CA LEU A 131 -19.75 22.92 9.02
C LEU A 131 -20.14 24.33 8.53
N ASP A 132 -19.92 24.61 7.24
CA ASP A 132 -20.25 25.89 6.62
C ASP A 132 -21.75 26.04 6.27
N ARG A 133 -22.55 24.98 6.39
CA ARG A 133 -23.99 25.05 6.10
C ARG A 133 -24.76 25.73 7.25
N PRO A 134 -25.58 26.76 6.96
CA PRO A 134 -26.44 27.38 7.96
C PRO A 134 -27.48 26.38 8.49
N ASP A 135 -27.77 26.44 9.79
CA ASP A 135 -28.69 25.48 10.41
C ASP A 135 -30.15 25.77 10.02
N PRO A 136 -30.93 24.79 9.49
CA PRO A 136 -32.25 25.05 8.90
C PRO A 136 -33.35 25.55 9.84
N GLY A 137 -33.05 25.87 11.11
CA GLY A 137 -34.05 26.24 12.12
C GLY A 137 -33.69 27.42 13.02
N THR A 138 -32.53 28.07 12.82
CA THR A 138 -32.07 29.14 13.71
C THR A 138 -32.11 30.50 13.00
N THR A 139 -33.03 31.37 13.40
CA THR A 139 -33.20 32.73 12.86
C THR A 139 -32.02 33.67 13.15
N ASN A 140 -31.13 33.27 14.06
CA ASN A 140 -29.83 33.89 14.26
C ASN A 140 -28.79 32.97 13.64
N GLY A 141 -28.08 33.41 12.60
CA GLY A 141 -27.05 32.67 11.85
C GLY A 141 -25.82 32.23 12.66
N LYS A 142 -26.01 31.67 13.86
CA LYS A 142 -24.96 31.03 14.66
C LYS A 142 -24.53 29.77 13.94
N GLN A 143 -23.38 29.84 13.29
CA GLN A 143 -22.76 28.75 12.57
C GLN A 143 -22.38 27.60 13.52
N LYS A 144 -22.41 26.36 13.02
CA LYS A 144 -22.06 25.17 13.81
C LYS A 144 -20.59 25.21 14.21
N PRO A 145 -20.21 25.08 15.48
CA PRO A 145 -18.80 25.13 15.88
C PRO A 145 -18.02 23.90 15.37
N GLY A 146 -16.88 24.11 14.70
CA GLY A 146 -15.97 23.01 14.33
C GLY A 146 -15.31 22.32 15.53
N PHE A 147 -15.35 20.99 15.58
CA PHE A 147 -14.77 20.18 16.69
C PHE A 147 -13.40 19.58 16.34
N MET A 148 -13.02 19.61 15.07
CA MET A 148 -11.77 19.05 14.55
C MET A 148 -10.94 20.13 13.84
N LYS A 149 -9.62 20.10 14.08
CA LYS A 149 -8.61 20.80 13.30
C LYS A 149 -7.74 19.77 12.59
N LEU A 150 -7.39 20.01 11.34
CA LEU A 150 -6.63 19.07 10.51
C LEU A 150 -5.36 19.75 9.99
N LEU A 151 -4.22 19.09 10.17
CA LEU A 151 -2.92 19.50 9.63
C LEU A 151 -2.38 18.35 8.79
N ILE A 152 -2.18 18.59 7.49
CA ILE A 152 -1.72 17.60 6.52
C ILE A 152 -0.36 18.03 5.98
N ALA A 153 0.62 17.13 6.05
CA ALA A 153 1.88 17.23 5.32
C ALA A 153 1.90 16.20 4.18
N SER A 154 2.35 16.62 3.01
CA SER A 154 2.41 15.80 1.79
C SER A 154 3.34 16.44 0.76
N ARG A 155 3.92 15.63 -0.13
CA ARG A 155 4.59 16.11 -1.34
C ARG A 155 3.59 16.93 -2.19
N PRO A 156 4.05 17.97 -2.92
CA PRO A 156 3.18 18.92 -3.60
C PRO A 156 2.61 18.37 -4.93
N GLU A 157 2.05 17.16 -4.92
CA GLU A 157 1.41 16.58 -6.10
C GLU A 157 0.25 17.47 -6.58
N ASN A 158 0.16 17.70 -7.89
CA ASN A 158 -0.77 18.67 -8.44
C ASN A 158 -2.23 18.32 -8.10
N TRP A 159 -2.59 17.04 -8.11
CA TRP A 159 -3.95 16.61 -7.80
C TRP A 159 -4.29 16.77 -6.31
N ILE A 160 -3.34 16.53 -5.38
CA ILE A 160 -3.51 16.78 -3.94
C ILE A 160 -3.73 18.27 -3.72
N LYS A 161 -2.86 19.10 -4.33
CA LYS A 161 -3.00 20.57 -4.31
C LYS A 161 -4.38 21.02 -4.76
N VAL A 162 -4.80 20.61 -5.96
CA VAL A 162 -6.10 21.00 -6.52
C VAL A 162 -7.25 20.53 -5.63
N SER A 163 -7.16 19.32 -5.08
CA SER A 163 -8.20 18.78 -4.21
C SER A 163 -8.30 19.55 -2.89
N ILE A 164 -7.18 19.81 -2.22
CA ILE A 164 -7.18 20.59 -0.96
C ILE A 164 -7.56 22.05 -1.22
N ASP A 165 -7.17 22.65 -2.35
CA ASP A 165 -7.55 24.03 -2.69
C ASP A 165 -9.07 24.19 -2.89
N ARG A 166 -9.82 23.12 -3.24
CA ARG A 166 -11.29 23.14 -3.27
C ARG A 166 -11.94 23.31 -1.89
N LEU A 167 -11.18 23.14 -0.80
CA LEU A 167 -11.63 23.47 0.56
C LEU A 167 -11.70 24.97 0.80
N LYS A 168 -10.95 25.77 0.05
CA LYS A 168 -10.97 27.22 0.22
C LYS A 168 -12.31 27.77 -0.24
N PRO A 169 -12.90 28.74 0.49
CA PRO A 169 -14.08 29.44 0.02
C PRO A 169 -13.80 30.04 -1.37
N ALA A 170 -14.78 29.93 -2.26
CA ALA A 170 -14.62 30.31 -3.67
C ALA A 170 -14.34 31.81 -3.80
N THR A 171 -13.07 32.19 -3.98
CA THR A 171 -12.71 33.54 -4.39
C THR A 171 -13.24 33.76 -5.82
N PRO A 172 -14.02 34.81 -6.09
CA PRO A 172 -14.57 35.04 -7.42
C PRO A 172 -13.44 35.22 -8.44
N ARG A 173 -13.37 34.32 -9.42
CA ARG A 173 -12.27 34.28 -10.41
C ARG A 173 -12.18 35.49 -11.34
N ASN A 174 -13.17 36.40 -11.38
CA ASN A 174 -13.24 37.49 -12.38
C ASN A 174 -13.91 38.78 -11.86
N GLY A 175 -13.64 39.22 -10.62
CA GLY A 175 -14.10 40.54 -10.14
C GLY A 175 -15.63 40.75 -10.03
N GLN A 176 -16.45 39.77 -10.44
CA GLN A 176 -17.89 39.76 -10.19
C GLN A 176 -18.14 39.29 -8.76
N ARG A 177 -18.38 40.26 -7.87
CA ARG A 177 -18.97 40.01 -6.56
C ARG A 177 -20.27 39.22 -6.74
N ARG A 178 -20.36 38.02 -6.17
CA ARG A 178 -21.67 37.40 -5.92
C ARG A 178 -22.42 38.31 -4.95
N PRO A 179 -23.61 38.83 -5.29
CA PRO A 179 -24.43 39.51 -4.30
C PRO A 179 -24.89 38.43 -3.30
N ASN A 180 -24.47 38.53 -2.03
CA ASN A 180 -24.75 37.63 -0.89
C ASN A 180 -23.71 36.56 -0.50
N TYR A 181 -22.44 36.65 -0.88
CA TYR A 181 -21.40 35.82 -0.23
C TYR A 181 -20.54 36.69 0.71
N ASP A 182 -20.71 36.51 2.02
CA ASP A 182 -19.84 37.10 3.03
C ASP A 182 -18.63 36.17 3.23
N GLU A 183 -17.45 36.58 2.77
CA GLU A 183 -16.18 35.85 2.99
C GLU A 183 -15.89 35.65 4.48
N SER A 184 -16.47 36.47 5.37
CA SER A 184 -16.37 36.35 6.82
C SER A 184 -17.19 35.18 7.39
N ALA A 185 -17.98 34.48 6.57
CA ALA A 185 -18.93 33.44 7.00
C ALA A 185 -18.46 31.99 6.79
N SER A 186 -17.32 31.72 6.16
CA SER A 186 -16.78 30.35 6.06
C SER A 186 -15.94 30.01 7.28
N GLN A 187 -16.21 28.88 7.93
CA GLN A 187 -15.38 28.34 9.02
C GLN A 187 -14.18 27.54 8.51
N CYS A 188 -14.19 27.13 7.24
CA CYS A 188 -13.07 26.41 6.66
C CYS A 188 -11.92 27.36 6.27
N CYS A 189 -11.02 27.60 7.22
CA CYS A 189 -9.76 28.28 6.95
C CYS A 189 -8.70 27.26 6.50
N ALA A 190 -8.59 27.04 5.18
CA ALA A 190 -7.53 26.21 4.61
C ALA A 190 -6.27 27.05 4.35
N ILE A 191 -5.28 26.92 5.24
CA ILE A 191 -3.96 27.55 5.10
C ILE A 191 -3.00 26.57 4.43
N ARG A 192 -2.41 26.96 3.30
CA ARG A 192 -1.33 26.20 2.66
C ARG A 192 0.00 26.85 3.01
N LEU A 193 0.79 26.15 3.81
CA LEU A 193 2.20 26.48 3.99
C LEU A 193 2.99 25.79 2.90
N LYS A 194 3.77 26.57 2.15
CA LYS A 194 4.61 26.06 1.07
C LYS A 194 6.05 26.10 1.55
N ALA A 195 6.56 24.95 1.97
CA ALA A 195 7.97 24.86 2.32
C ALA A 195 8.84 25.27 1.11
N GLU A 196 8.39 24.99 -0.12
CA GLU A 196 9.07 25.37 -1.36
C GLU A 196 9.28 26.90 -1.54
N ASP A 197 8.44 27.73 -0.92
CA ASP A 197 8.54 29.19 -1.01
C ASP A 197 9.59 29.74 -0.01
N GLU A 198 9.92 29.00 1.05
CA GLU A 198 10.85 29.40 2.13
C GLU A 198 12.32 29.09 1.81
N SER A 199 12.70 29.31 0.55
CA SER A 199 14.00 28.96 0.01
C SER A 199 15.21 29.56 0.74
N GLY A 200 15.06 30.75 1.31
CA GLY A 200 16.11 31.42 2.10
C GLY A 200 16.41 30.68 3.40
N PHE A 201 15.37 30.29 4.14
CA PHE A 201 15.51 29.51 5.38
C PHE A 201 16.04 28.11 5.10
N ILE A 202 15.56 27.45 4.04
CA ILE A 202 16.08 26.13 3.62
C ILE A 202 17.59 26.21 3.33
N SER A 203 18.05 27.24 2.62
CA SER A 203 19.47 27.43 2.32
C SER A 203 20.31 27.66 3.59
N ALA A 204 19.77 28.39 4.57
CA ALA A 204 20.41 28.63 5.86
C ALA A 204 20.55 27.34 6.67
N ASP A 205 19.49 26.53 6.73
CA ASP A 205 19.48 25.24 7.41
C ASP A 205 20.43 24.23 6.74
N ILE A 206 20.46 24.19 5.41
CA ILE A 206 21.44 23.42 4.65
C ILE A 206 22.86 23.83 4.98
N SER A 207 23.12 25.15 5.03
CA SER A 207 24.43 25.67 5.39
C SER A 207 24.82 25.29 6.82
N LEU A 208 23.86 25.14 7.74
CA LEU A 208 24.10 24.63 9.08
C LEU A 208 24.45 23.13 9.06
N VAL A 209 23.64 22.31 8.38
CA VAL A 209 23.87 20.85 8.28
C VAL A 209 25.22 20.55 7.64
N VAL A 210 25.57 21.21 6.53
CA VAL A 210 26.87 21.02 5.86
C VAL A 210 28.01 21.42 6.79
N ARG A 211 27.92 22.55 7.50
CA ARG A 211 28.98 22.98 8.42
C ARG A 211 29.22 21.95 9.51
N THR A 212 28.17 21.46 10.14
CA THR A 212 28.28 20.43 11.19
C THR A 212 28.86 19.14 10.63
N ALA A 213 28.35 18.65 9.49
CA ALA A 213 28.81 17.39 8.92
C ALA A 213 30.26 17.43 8.43
N ILE A 214 30.71 18.54 7.83
CA ILE A 214 32.12 18.68 7.44
C ILE A 214 33.01 18.81 8.68
N ALA A 215 32.59 19.50 9.74
CA ALA A 215 33.33 19.54 10.99
C ALA A 215 33.54 18.12 11.55
N ASP A 216 32.48 17.31 11.58
CA ASP A 216 32.57 15.90 11.99
C ASP A 216 33.56 15.10 11.11
N LEU A 217 33.62 15.38 9.79
CA LEU A 217 34.58 14.73 8.89
C LEU A 217 36.02 15.16 9.18
N VAL A 218 36.26 16.44 9.50
CA VAL A 218 37.60 16.92 9.92
C VAL A 218 38.05 16.22 11.18
N ASP A 219 37.16 16.06 12.16
CA ASP A 219 37.46 15.32 13.39
C ASP A 219 37.79 13.84 13.11
N GLN A 220 37.28 13.27 12.01
CA GLN A 220 37.60 11.92 11.53
C GLN A 220 38.88 11.85 10.66
N GLY A 221 39.64 12.95 10.54
CA GLY A 221 40.92 13.00 9.81
C GLY A 221 40.83 13.61 8.41
N PHE A 222 39.72 14.25 8.05
CA PHE A 222 39.59 14.94 6.77
C PHE A 222 40.55 16.16 6.68
N PRO A 223 41.27 16.37 5.56
CA PRO A 223 42.19 17.50 5.43
C PRO A 223 41.49 18.86 5.57
N GLU A 224 41.83 19.60 6.62
CA GLU A 224 41.28 20.93 6.90
C GLU A 224 41.53 21.93 5.75
N LEU A 225 42.60 21.75 4.97
CA LEU A 225 42.89 22.55 3.77
C LEU A 225 41.79 22.46 2.69
N LEU A 226 41.05 21.35 2.65
CA LEU A 226 39.98 21.11 1.67
C LEU A 226 38.60 21.49 2.21
N PHE A 227 38.50 21.79 3.52
CA PHE A 227 37.27 22.10 4.25
C PHE A 227 36.43 23.17 3.55
N HIS A 228 37.02 24.35 3.34
CA HIS A 228 36.30 25.52 2.84
C HIS A 228 35.78 25.31 1.42
N GLU A 229 36.57 24.67 0.56
CA GLU A 229 36.16 24.44 -0.83
C GLU A 229 35.04 23.41 -0.92
N ILE A 230 35.11 22.31 -0.17
CA ILE A 230 34.07 21.27 -0.21
C ILE A 230 32.78 21.77 0.43
N GLN A 231 32.86 22.46 1.56
CA GLN A 231 31.69 23.10 2.16
C GLN A 231 31.00 24.04 1.16
N LYS A 232 31.78 24.87 0.46
CA LYS A 232 31.26 25.78 -0.57
C LYS A 232 30.60 25.02 -1.72
N GLN A 233 31.23 23.95 -2.23
CA GLN A 233 30.67 23.14 -3.30
C GLN A 233 29.38 22.43 -2.88
N LEU A 234 29.32 21.87 -1.66
CA LEU A 234 28.11 21.24 -1.14
C LEU A 234 26.95 22.22 -1.03
N ILE A 235 27.19 23.43 -0.49
CA ILE A 235 26.14 24.45 -0.36
C ILE A 235 25.63 24.91 -1.75
N ILE A 236 26.54 25.13 -2.71
CA ILE A 236 26.17 25.58 -4.06
C ILE A 236 25.39 24.51 -4.82
N ARG A 237 25.78 23.23 -4.66
CA ARG A 237 25.28 22.12 -5.48
C ARG A 237 24.12 21.35 -4.87
N ALA A 238 23.88 21.50 -3.56
CA ALA A 238 22.78 20.84 -2.88
C ALA A 238 21.41 21.13 -3.48
N ASP A 239 21.27 22.21 -4.26
CA ASP A 239 20.00 22.64 -4.89
C ASP A 239 18.83 22.54 -3.92
N ARG A 240 19.06 23.03 -2.69
CA ARG A 240 18.10 23.05 -1.58
C ARG A 240 17.56 21.69 -1.13
N THR A 241 18.27 20.61 -1.45
CA THR A 241 17.82 19.24 -1.25
C THR A 241 18.62 18.56 -0.13
N PHE A 242 18.01 18.42 1.05
CA PHE A 242 18.66 17.79 2.22
C PHE A 242 19.13 16.36 1.95
N ILE A 243 18.35 15.58 1.20
CA ILE A 243 18.73 14.21 0.86
C ILE A 243 20.02 14.16 0.04
N TRP A 244 20.22 15.07 -0.92
CA TRP A 244 21.46 15.10 -1.70
C TRP A 244 22.67 15.31 -0.79
N ILE A 245 22.56 16.23 0.17
CA ILE A 245 23.64 16.55 1.11
C ILE A 245 23.98 15.33 1.96
N THR A 246 22.98 14.70 2.58
CA THR A 246 23.21 13.55 3.45
C THR A 246 23.85 12.39 2.70
N LEU A 247 23.38 12.10 1.48
CA LEU A 247 23.92 11.02 0.65
C LEU A 247 25.36 11.31 0.17
N ILE A 248 25.69 12.56 -0.18
CA ILE A 248 27.06 12.93 -0.57
C ILE A 248 28.00 12.88 0.63
N ILE A 249 27.58 13.33 1.81
CA ILE A 249 28.39 13.23 3.03
C ILE A 249 28.73 11.77 3.33
N ASP A 250 27.77 10.86 3.18
CA ASP A 250 28.00 9.42 3.36
C ASP A 250 29.08 8.91 2.38
N LEU A 251 29.02 9.29 1.10
CA LEU A 251 30.08 8.93 0.12
C LEU A 251 31.45 9.54 0.43
N LEU A 252 31.46 10.80 0.87
CA LEU A 252 32.69 11.48 1.24
C LEU A 252 33.34 10.78 2.44
N ARG A 253 32.55 10.38 3.45
CA ARG A 253 33.02 9.66 4.63
C ARG A 253 33.74 8.37 4.24
N ASP A 254 33.08 7.51 3.45
CA ASP A 254 33.66 6.25 2.97
C ASP A 254 35.00 6.44 2.25
N LYS A 255 35.03 7.43 1.35
CA LYS A 255 36.20 7.68 0.52
C LYS A 255 37.36 8.21 1.35
N VAL A 256 37.07 8.95 2.40
CA VAL A 256 38.07 9.49 3.32
C VAL A 256 38.63 8.39 4.22
N GLU A 257 37.76 7.52 4.75
CA GLU A 257 38.18 6.36 5.53
C GLU A 257 39.09 5.42 4.73
N ALA A 258 38.79 5.22 3.44
CA ALA A 258 39.61 4.42 2.53
C ALA A 258 40.89 5.12 2.03
N GLY A 259 41.00 6.44 2.24
CA GLY A 259 42.02 7.30 1.63
C GLY A 259 41.66 7.70 0.20
N ALA A 260 41.31 8.97 -0.01
CA ALA A 260 40.92 9.51 -1.32
C ALA A 260 41.82 10.66 -1.77
N SER A 261 42.09 10.68 -3.08
CA SER A 261 42.70 11.83 -3.75
C SER A 261 41.71 12.99 -3.89
N ARG A 262 42.23 14.22 -4.05
CA ARG A 262 41.38 15.40 -4.32
C ARG A 262 40.49 15.20 -5.55
N ARG A 263 40.99 14.51 -6.56
CA ARG A 263 40.24 14.23 -7.80
C ARG A 263 39.02 13.36 -7.53
N GLU A 264 39.15 12.32 -6.72
CA GLU A 264 38.03 11.43 -6.38
C GLU A 264 36.96 12.18 -5.56
N LEU A 265 37.38 13.04 -4.64
CA LEU A 265 36.47 13.91 -3.89
C LEU A 265 35.72 14.89 -4.81
N ASP A 266 36.43 15.52 -5.76
CA ASP A 266 35.81 16.39 -6.76
C ASP A 266 34.88 15.62 -7.70
N GLU A 267 35.14 14.35 -8.00
CA GLU A 267 34.26 13.48 -8.79
C GLU A 267 32.95 13.16 -8.06
N ILE A 268 32.98 12.89 -6.75
CA ILE A 268 31.77 12.70 -5.93
C ILE A 268 30.92 13.97 -5.95
N LEU A 269 31.55 15.13 -5.77
CA LEU A 269 30.86 16.42 -5.77
C LEU A 269 30.31 16.81 -7.15
N LYS A 270 30.75 16.18 -8.25
CA LYS A 270 30.18 16.44 -9.58
C LYS A 270 28.74 15.94 -9.70
N SER A 271 28.37 14.87 -9.01
CA SER A 271 27.02 14.29 -9.03
C SER A 271 25.98 15.31 -8.61
N ARG A 272 25.10 15.72 -9.53
CA ARG A 272 24.14 16.81 -9.30
C ARG A 272 22.76 16.30 -8.89
N THR A 273 22.35 15.14 -9.39
CA THR A 273 21.01 14.59 -9.11
C THR A 273 21.09 13.48 -8.07
N VAL A 274 19.99 13.25 -7.37
CA VAL A 274 19.86 12.14 -6.42
C VAL A 274 20.06 10.79 -7.14
N ASP A 275 19.55 10.64 -8.36
CA ASP A 275 19.74 9.44 -9.20
C ASP A 275 21.20 9.16 -9.55
N GLN A 276 22.00 10.22 -9.78
CA GLN A 276 23.44 10.08 -10.01
C GLN A 276 24.13 9.57 -8.74
N ILE A 277 23.73 10.05 -7.57
CA ILE A 277 24.28 9.56 -6.29
C ILE A 277 23.90 8.10 -6.06
N PHE A 278 22.66 7.71 -6.35
CA PHE A 278 22.25 6.30 -6.31
C PHE A 278 23.05 5.43 -7.27
N THR A 279 23.35 5.94 -8.46
CA THR A 279 24.25 5.28 -9.41
C THR A 279 25.67 5.14 -8.85
N GLU A 280 26.17 6.14 -8.11
CA GLU A 280 27.45 6.04 -7.38
C GLU A 280 27.42 5.01 -6.26
N PHE A 281 26.35 4.94 -5.46
CA PHE A 281 26.20 3.99 -4.35
C PHE A 281 26.28 2.54 -4.82
N LEU A 282 25.75 2.29 -6.01
CA LEU A 282 25.71 0.99 -6.65
C LEU A 282 26.90 0.76 -7.60
N ARG A 283 27.75 1.76 -7.83
CA ARG A 283 28.93 1.62 -8.68
C ARG A 283 29.90 0.61 -8.09
N GLY A 284 30.33 -0.35 -8.90
CA GLY A 284 31.24 -1.42 -8.47
C GLY A 284 30.56 -2.53 -7.68
N ARG A 285 29.25 -2.43 -7.43
CA ARG A 285 28.48 -3.55 -6.89
C ARG A 285 28.08 -4.47 -8.03
N PRO A 286 28.36 -5.79 -7.93
CA PRO A 286 27.94 -6.71 -8.96
C PRO A 286 26.41 -6.73 -9.01
N ASP A 287 25.86 -6.67 -10.22
CA ASP A 287 24.47 -7.00 -10.49
C ASP A 287 24.24 -8.51 -10.39
N ALA A 288 24.65 -9.05 -9.24
CA ALA A 288 24.63 -10.46 -8.93
C ALA A 288 23.20 -10.88 -8.58
N PRO A 289 22.80 -12.12 -8.91
CA PRO A 289 21.49 -12.65 -8.57
C PRO A 289 21.13 -12.49 -7.09
N LYS A 290 22.11 -12.59 -6.18
CA LYS A 290 21.89 -12.44 -4.73
C LYS A 290 21.56 -10.99 -4.32
N THR A 291 22.22 -10.00 -4.92
CA THR A 291 21.91 -8.57 -4.69
C THR A 291 20.52 -8.23 -5.24
N ARG A 292 20.20 -8.70 -6.45
CA ARG A 292 18.86 -8.54 -7.03
C ARG A 292 17.81 -9.20 -6.16
N LYS A 293 18.04 -10.42 -5.68
CA LYS A 293 17.13 -11.11 -4.75
C LYS A 293 16.88 -10.28 -3.49
N MET A 294 17.94 -9.73 -2.87
CA MET A 294 17.80 -8.87 -1.69
C MET A 294 16.96 -7.63 -1.96
N PHE A 295 17.23 -6.91 -3.06
CA PHE A 295 16.46 -5.73 -3.42
C PHE A 295 15.01 -6.08 -3.77
N SER A 296 14.77 -7.17 -4.51
CA SER A 296 13.41 -7.63 -4.80
C SER A 296 12.61 -7.96 -3.53
N ILE A 297 13.24 -8.62 -2.55
CA ILE A 297 12.62 -8.89 -1.24
C ILE A 297 12.25 -7.57 -0.55
N LEU A 298 13.21 -6.63 -0.43
CA LEU A 298 12.99 -5.35 0.26
C LEU A 298 11.98 -4.44 -0.46
N LEU A 299 11.92 -4.50 -1.79
CA LEU A 299 10.96 -3.73 -2.59
C LEU A 299 9.52 -4.24 -2.39
N ALA A 300 9.34 -5.56 -2.34
CA ALA A 300 8.03 -6.21 -2.21
C ALA A 300 7.55 -6.39 -0.76
N ALA A 301 8.45 -6.28 0.23
CA ALA A 301 8.11 -6.56 1.62
C ALA A 301 6.89 -5.75 2.09
N THR A 302 6.01 -6.39 2.87
CA THR A 302 4.79 -5.73 3.39
C THR A 302 5.08 -4.80 4.57
N ARG A 303 6.22 -4.97 5.20
CA ARG A 303 6.79 -4.12 6.24
C ARG A 303 8.32 -4.26 6.17
N PRO A 304 9.08 -3.37 6.82
CA PRO A 304 10.50 -3.58 7.03
C PRO A 304 10.75 -4.97 7.61
N LEU A 305 11.69 -5.69 7.02
CA LEU A 305 12.14 -6.98 7.52
C LEU A 305 13.22 -6.76 8.56
N ASN A 306 13.20 -7.56 9.61
CA ASN A 306 14.32 -7.60 10.54
C ASN A 306 15.53 -8.31 9.90
N VAL A 307 16.72 -8.13 10.49
CA VAL A 307 17.98 -8.68 9.96
C VAL A 307 17.92 -10.22 9.83
N GLU A 308 17.32 -10.92 10.78
CA GLU A 308 17.23 -12.38 10.80
C GLU A 308 16.19 -12.92 9.80
N GLU A 309 15.03 -12.26 9.70
CA GLU A 309 13.99 -12.49 8.69
C GLU A 309 14.58 -12.38 7.29
N LEU A 310 15.34 -11.31 7.02
CA LEU A 310 16.00 -11.13 5.73
C LEU A 310 17.09 -12.20 5.50
N SER A 311 17.79 -12.66 6.54
CA SER A 311 18.78 -13.74 6.46
C SER A 311 18.14 -15.03 5.97
N ILE A 312 17.04 -15.43 6.61
CA ILE A 312 16.28 -16.61 6.24
C ILE A 312 15.70 -16.45 4.83
N ALA A 313 15.07 -15.31 4.53
CA ALA A 313 14.49 -15.04 3.21
C ALA A 313 15.54 -15.09 2.08
N LEU A 314 16.76 -14.62 2.33
CA LEU A 314 17.85 -14.70 1.36
C LEU A 314 18.42 -16.11 1.19
N ALA A 315 18.39 -16.96 2.21
CA ALA A 315 18.86 -18.34 2.14
C ALA A 315 17.84 -19.28 1.45
N LEU A 316 16.54 -19.01 1.56
CA LEU A 316 15.48 -19.80 0.93
C LEU A 316 15.61 -19.84 -0.60
N THR A 317 15.63 -21.03 -1.20
CA THR A 317 15.74 -21.18 -2.66
C THR A 317 14.47 -21.78 -3.23
N PRO A 318 13.60 -21.00 -3.89
CA PRO A 318 12.36 -21.53 -4.44
C PRO A 318 12.65 -22.42 -5.65
N GLU A 319 12.03 -23.60 -5.69
CA GLU A 319 12.13 -24.56 -6.79
C GLU A 319 11.28 -24.15 -8.01
N HIS A 320 10.47 -23.12 -7.83
CA HIS A 320 9.45 -22.66 -8.76
C HIS A 320 9.41 -21.13 -8.79
N SER A 321 8.91 -20.57 -9.89
CA SER A 321 8.56 -19.14 -9.96
C SER A 321 7.12 -18.94 -10.41
N ALA A 322 6.36 -18.16 -9.64
CA ALA A 322 4.96 -17.84 -9.89
C ALA A 322 4.68 -17.37 -11.33
N LEU A 323 5.64 -16.63 -11.92
CA LEU A 323 5.53 -16.04 -13.27
C LEU A 323 5.98 -16.99 -14.40
N THR A 324 6.49 -18.17 -14.07
CA THR A 324 6.94 -19.17 -15.05
C THR A 324 6.00 -20.36 -15.07
N GLY A 325 5.59 -20.80 -16.26
CA GLY A 325 4.75 -22.00 -16.44
C GLY A 325 5.56 -23.14 -17.04
N SER A 326 5.56 -24.30 -16.38
CA SER A 326 6.15 -25.54 -16.89
C SER A 326 5.19 -26.35 -17.77
N GLY A 327 3.93 -25.90 -17.91
CA GLY A 327 2.88 -26.63 -18.64
C GLY A 327 2.24 -27.77 -17.83
N GLU A 328 2.68 -27.99 -16.59
CA GLU A 328 2.17 -29.01 -15.67
C GLU A 328 2.03 -28.43 -14.26
N PRO A 329 1.13 -28.97 -13.41
CA PRO A 329 1.00 -28.51 -12.03
C PRO A 329 2.28 -28.71 -11.23
N PHE A 330 2.81 -27.61 -10.67
CA PHE A 330 3.98 -27.68 -9.80
C PHE A 330 3.65 -28.36 -8.47
N ARG A 331 4.58 -29.17 -7.96
CA ARG A 331 4.52 -29.81 -6.63
C ARG A 331 5.81 -29.54 -5.87
N PRO A 332 5.74 -29.30 -4.54
CA PRO A 332 6.92 -29.07 -3.72
C PRO A 332 7.83 -30.31 -3.69
N GLY A 333 9.14 -30.08 -3.81
CA GLY A 333 10.18 -31.07 -3.55
C GLY A 333 10.55 -31.21 -2.06
N PRO A 334 11.50 -32.11 -1.74
CA PRO A 334 12.00 -32.28 -0.38
C PRO A 334 12.76 -31.05 0.10
N GLN A 335 12.35 -30.50 1.25
CA GLN A 335 13.01 -29.35 1.89
C GLN A 335 13.24 -29.64 3.38
N SER A 336 14.36 -29.17 3.92
CA SER A 336 14.69 -29.38 5.33
C SER A 336 15.35 -28.15 5.94
N PHE A 337 15.16 -27.96 7.25
CA PHE A 337 15.72 -26.80 7.95
C PHE A 337 17.24 -26.91 8.07
N GLU A 338 17.79 -28.13 8.07
CA GLU A 338 19.24 -28.37 8.06
C GLU A 338 19.88 -27.88 6.76
N ALA A 339 19.21 -28.09 5.61
CA ALA A 339 19.67 -27.56 4.33
C ALA A 339 19.62 -26.03 4.30
N LEU A 340 18.54 -25.45 4.83
CA LEU A 340 18.40 -23.99 4.97
C LEU A 340 19.49 -23.40 5.88
N GLU A 341 19.75 -24.03 7.03
CA GLU A 341 20.77 -23.59 8.00
C GLU A 341 22.17 -23.55 7.37
N TYR A 342 22.48 -24.51 6.50
CA TYR A 342 23.75 -24.56 5.77
C TYR A 342 23.94 -23.36 4.81
N ASP A 343 22.85 -22.78 4.31
CA ASP A 343 22.86 -21.64 3.39
C ASP A 343 22.81 -20.27 4.11
N LEU A 344 22.63 -20.25 5.43
CA LEU A 344 22.65 -19.02 6.23
C LEU A 344 24.06 -18.40 6.27
N VAL A 345 24.11 -17.07 6.22
CA VAL A 345 25.37 -16.31 6.16
C VAL A 345 25.59 -15.52 7.44
N TYR A 346 26.80 -15.61 8.00
CA TYR A 346 27.18 -14.94 9.24
C TYR A 346 28.53 -14.20 9.12
N PRO A 347 28.71 -13.02 9.75
CA PRO A 347 27.69 -12.14 10.34
C PRO A 347 26.83 -11.49 9.25
N PHE A 348 25.51 -11.54 9.40
CA PHE A 348 24.59 -11.20 8.32
C PHE A 348 24.54 -9.70 8.02
N GLU A 349 24.74 -8.82 9.02
CA GLU A 349 24.78 -7.37 8.82
C GLU A 349 25.92 -6.95 7.89
N ASN A 350 27.07 -7.63 7.98
CA ASN A 350 28.18 -7.41 7.07
C ASN A 350 27.83 -7.88 5.66
N HIS A 351 27.06 -8.97 5.56
CA HIS A 351 26.57 -9.45 4.28
C HIS A 351 25.61 -8.43 3.63
N ILE A 352 24.64 -7.88 4.37
CA ILE A 352 23.74 -6.82 3.90
C ILE A 352 24.56 -5.61 3.40
N ARG A 353 25.55 -5.14 4.18
CA ARG A 353 26.43 -4.02 3.79
C ARG A 353 27.25 -4.34 2.54
N SER A 354 27.72 -5.58 2.40
CA SER A 354 28.45 -6.01 1.20
C SER A 354 27.57 -5.99 -0.05
N LEU A 355 26.28 -6.33 0.06
CA LEU A 355 25.34 -6.37 -1.06
C LEU A 355 24.80 -4.98 -1.40
N GLY A 356 24.28 -4.24 -0.43
CA GLY A 356 23.60 -2.95 -0.66
C GLY A 356 24.36 -1.71 -0.22
N GLY A 357 25.25 -1.84 0.78
CA GLY A 357 26.01 -0.75 1.41
C GLY A 357 25.19 0.50 1.64
N HIS A 358 25.64 1.66 1.15
CA HIS A 358 24.97 2.95 1.36
C HIS A 358 23.53 3.01 0.84
N PHE A 359 23.15 2.10 -0.06
CA PHE A 359 21.78 2.00 -0.55
C PHE A 359 20.80 1.46 0.50
N ILE A 360 21.33 0.82 1.55
CA ILE A 360 20.58 0.14 2.61
C ILE A 360 20.98 0.69 3.98
N ARG A 361 20.01 0.84 4.88
CA ARG A 361 20.21 1.25 6.27
C ARG A 361 19.62 0.20 7.21
N ILE A 362 20.32 -0.08 8.31
CA ILE A 362 19.81 -0.92 9.40
C ILE A 362 19.49 0.01 10.57
N ILE A 363 18.22 0.10 10.94
CA ILE A 363 17.73 0.97 12.02
C ILE A 363 16.93 0.08 12.97
N ARG A 364 17.35 0.01 14.25
CA ARG A 364 16.66 -0.80 15.29
C ARG A 364 16.39 -2.25 14.85
N ASN A 365 17.39 -2.90 14.24
CA ASN A 365 17.32 -4.26 13.71
C ASN A 365 16.42 -4.47 12.47
N GLU A 366 15.90 -3.40 11.88
CA GLU A 366 15.10 -3.45 10.65
C GLU A 366 15.89 -2.90 9.46
N VAL A 367 15.67 -3.48 8.28
CA VAL A 367 16.40 -3.16 7.05
C VAL A 367 15.55 -2.27 6.14
N TYR A 368 16.11 -1.12 5.77
CA TYR A 368 15.46 -0.10 4.97
C TYR A 368 16.29 0.26 3.75
N PHE A 369 15.65 0.77 2.70
CA PHE A 369 16.36 1.59 1.73
C PHE A 369 16.81 2.90 2.37
N VAL A 370 17.85 3.52 1.81
CA VAL A 370 18.38 4.79 2.30
C VAL A 370 17.34 5.91 2.33
N HIS A 371 16.37 5.86 1.41
CA HIS A 371 15.24 6.78 1.30
C HIS A 371 14.15 6.23 0.36
N GLU A 372 12.93 6.78 0.41
CA GLU A 372 11.83 6.40 -0.50
C GLU A 372 12.18 6.61 -1.98
N THR A 373 12.85 7.72 -2.31
CA THR A 373 13.32 7.98 -3.68
C THR A 373 14.30 6.92 -4.20
N ALA A 374 14.96 6.16 -3.31
CA ALA A 374 15.80 5.03 -3.72
C ALA A 374 14.95 3.83 -4.20
N ARG A 375 13.75 3.64 -3.61
CA ARG A 375 12.77 2.65 -4.08
C ARG A 375 12.23 3.06 -5.45
N GLU A 376 11.85 4.33 -5.60
CA GLU A 376 11.40 4.91 -6.88
C GLU A 376 12.47 4.79 -7.98
N PHE A 377 13.74 4.95 -7.64
CA PHE A 377 14.87 4.78 -8.57
C PHE A 377 14.99 3.34 -9.11
N LEU A 378 14.71 2.33 -8.28
CA LEU A 378 14.82 0.92 -8.67
C LEU A 378 13.61 0.41 -9.46
N LEU A 379 12.41 0.86 -9.12
CA LEU A 379 11.15 0.34 -9.68
C LEU A 379 10.85 0.89 -11.09
N ASP A 380 10.38 0.01 -11.96
CA ASP A 380 9.89 0.36 -13.30
C ASP A 380 8.50 1.02 -13.22
N ASN A 381 8.45 2.35 -13.32
CA ASN A 381 7.23 3.13 -13.29
C ASN A 381 6.56 3.20 -14.68
N LYS A 382 6.05 2.07 -15.18
CA LYS A 382 5.24 2.04 -16.43
C LYS A 382 3.97 2.92 -16.37
N ILE A 383 3.54 3.34 -15.18
CA ILE A 383 2.43 4.29 -15.00
C ILE A 383 2.80 5.70 -15.50
N ASN A 384 4.08 6.10 -15.45
CA ASN A 384 4.53 7.40 -15.96
C ASN A 384 4.78 7.40 -17.48
N SER A 385 4.99 6.24 -18.11
CA SER A 385 5.15 6.15 -19.58
C SER A 385 3.87 6.46 -20.36
N LEU A 386 2.69 6.38 -19.74
CA LEU A 386 1.42 6.77 -20.39
C LEU A 386 1.27 8.29 -20.56
N TYR A 387 2.09 9.09 -19.87
CA TYR A 387 2.18 10.55 -20.08
C TYR A 387 3.35 10.96 -20.98
N SER A 388 4.09 9.99 -21.53
CA SER A 388 5.23 10.22 -22.42
C SER A 388 5.01 9.68 -23.83
N LEU A 389 3.75 9.46 -24.23
CA LEU A 389 3.34 9.23 -25.62
C LEU A 389 2.75 10.53 -26.18
N ASN A 390 3.62 11.50 -26.43
CA ASN A 390 3.39 12.65 -27.31
C ASN A 390 4.77 13.25 -27.63
N ALA A 391 5.63 12.45 -28.24
CA ALA A 391 6.74 12.94 -29.03
C ALA A 391 6.71 12.12 -30.32
N GLU A 392 6.20 12.75 -31.36
CA GLU A 392 6.09 12.21 -32.70
C GLU A 392 7.41 11.58 -33.15
N GLU A 393 7.28 10.44 -33.83
CA GLU A 393 8.35 9.79 -34.59
C GLU A 393 8.92 10.78 -35.62
N ILE A 394 10.00 11.48 -35.25
CA ILE A 394 10.82 12.18 -36.23
C ILE A 394 11.81 11.16 -36.80
N THR A 395 11.57 10.82 -38.06
CA THR A 395 12.46 10.09 -38.95
C THR A 395 13.87 10.70 -38.95
N PRO A 396 14.95 9.91 -39.05
CA PRO A 396 16.31 10.43 -38.98
C PRO A 396 16.67 11.13 -40.29
N ALA A 397 16.55 12.46 -40.29
CA ALA A 397 17.24 13.31 -41.25
C ALA A 397 18.72 13.44 -40.82
N GLN A 398 19.57 13.26 -41.81
CA GLN A 398 21.02 13.24 -41.76
C GLN A 398 21.61 14.56 -41.21
N ASP A 399 22.66 14.41 -40.40
CA ASP A 399 23.70 15.41 -40.09
C ASP A 399 23.33 16.61 -39.20
N ASP A 400 23.41 16.44 -37.87
CA ASP A 400 23.93 17.49 -36.97
C ASP A 400 24.59 16.89 -35.69
N TRP A 401 25.78 17.37 -35.37
CA TRP A 401 26.78 16.71 -34.50
C TRP A 401 26.83 17.34 -33.09
N SER A 402 25.70 17.48 -32.41
CA SER A 402 25.66 18.06 -31.05
C SER A 402 24.82 17.32 -30.01
N ILE A 403 24.38 16.08 -30.29
CA ILE A 403 23.82 15.21 -29.26
C ILE A 403 24.97 14.48 -28.54
N VAL A 404 25.24 14.90 -27.31
CA VAL A 404 26.06 14.12 -26.37
C VAL A 404 25.41 12.74 -26.25
N PRO A 405 26.12 11.63 -26.53
CA PRO A 405 25.54 10.30 -26.44
C PRO A 405 24.96 10.08 -25.04
N ASP A 406 23.72 9.56 -25.01
CA ASP A 406 22.97 9.16 -23.83
C ASP A 406 23.86 8.82 -22.63
N LEU A 407 23.61 9.48 -21.49
CA LEU A 407 23.99 8.96 -20.18
C LEU A 407 23.48 7.51 -20.11
N LYS A 408 24.38 6.53 -20.29
CA LYS A 408 24.09 5.11 -20.08
C LYS A 408 23.32 5.00 -18.77
N ARG A 409 22.01 4.71 -18.86
CA ARG A 409 21.20 4.42 -17.67
C ARG A 409 21.94 3.38 -16.86
N CYS A 410 22.06 3.63 -15.56
CA CYS A 410 22.60 2.65 -14.63
C CYS A 410 21.80 1.34 -14.79
N SER A 411 22.46 0.17 -14.84
CA SER A 411 21.78 -1.13 -15.01
C SER A 411 20.74 -1.41 -13.92
N TRP A 412 20.82 -0.68 -12.81
CA TRP A 412 19.90 -0.76 -11.68
C TRP A 412 18.65 0.10 -11.82
N GLN A 413 18.74 1.25 -12.53
CA GLN A 413 17.67 2.22 -12.61
C GLN A 413 16.47 1.64 -13.37
N HIS A 414 15.28 1.68 -12.75
CA HIS A 414 14.03 1.11 -13.28
C HIS A 414 14.18 -0.35 -13.74
N SER A 415 15.04 -1.12 -13.08
CA SER A 415 15.35 -2.50 -13.47
C SER A 415 14.55 -3.56 -12.72
N PHE A 416 13.67 -3.15 -11.80
CA PHE A 416 12.81 -4.02 -11.02
C PHE A 416 11.34 -3.80 -11.38
N SER A 417 10.66 -4.87 -11.82
CA SER A 417 9.20 -4.86 -11.94
C SER A 417 8.56 -5.09 -10.57
N TYR A 418 7.55 -4.29 -10.24
CA TYR A 418 6.73 -4.46 -9.04
C TYR A 418 6.14 -5.88 -8.95
N GLN A 419 5.59 -6.40 -10.05
CA GLN A 419 5.03 -7.74 -10.13
C GLN A 419 6.10 -8.83 -9.92
N SER A 420 7.28 -8.68 -10.52
CA SER A 420 8.37 -9.66 -10.34
C SER A 420 8.91 -9.70 -8.92
N CYS A 421 8.98 -8.56 -8.23
CA CYS A 421 9.40 -8.53 -6.82
C CYS A 421 8.39 -9.25 -5.93
N HIS A 422 7.09 -9.00 -6.13
CA HIS A 422 6.02 -9.67 -5.38
C HIS A 422 5.91 -11.17 -5.69
N ALA A 423 6.14 -11.56 -6.94
CA ALA A 423 6.16 -12.97 -7.33
C ALA A 423 7.28 -13.73 -6.60
N LEU A 424 8.51 -13.19 -6.59
CA LEU A 424 9.62 -13.80 -5.86
C LEU A 424 9.29 -13.95 -4.37
N LEU A 425 8.74 -12.90 -3.74
CA LEU A 425 8.46 -12.96 -2.31
C LEU A 425 7.31 -13.93 -1.98
N LEU A 426 6.32 -14.06 -2.88
CA LEU A 426 5.31 -15.12 -2.81
C LEU A 426 5.94 -16.51 -2.88
N ASP A 427 6.85 -16.75 -3.83
CA ASP A 427 7.56 -18.03 -3.98
C ASP A 427 8.34 -18.38 -2.70
N LEU A 428 9.04 -17.41 -2.10
CA LEU A 428 9.77 -17.57 -0.85
C LEU A 428 8.83 -17.87 0.33
N CYS A 429 7.71 -17.15 0.43
CA CYS A 429 6.70 -17.40 1.45
C CYS A 429 6.15 -18.82 1.36
N ALA A 430 5.75 -19.26 0.15
CA ALA A 430 5.23 -20.60 -0.07
C ALA A 430 6.29 -21.68 0.25
N THR A 431 7.52 -21.48 -0.22
CA THR A 431 8.66 -22.37 0.06
C THR A 431 8.83 -22.60 1.57
N TYR A 432 8.87 -21.52 2.36
CA TYR A 432 9.01 -21.62 3.81
C TYR A 432 7.80 -22.27 4.49
N LEU A 433 6.58 -22.02 4.02
CA LEU A 433 5.39 -22.70 4.54
C LEU A 433 5.43 -24.21 4.26
N TYR A 434 5.85 -24.62 3.05
CA TYR A 434 6.03 -26.04 2.74
C TYR A 434 7.16 -26.67 3.56
N LEU A 435 8.26 -25.94 3.83
CA LEU A 435 9.32 -26.37 4.74
C LEU A 435 8.76 -26.65 6.15
N ILE A 436 7.93 -25.75 6.69
CA ILE A 436 7.22 -25.94 7.96
C ILE A 436 6.28 -27.15 7.88
N GLY A 437 5.53 -27.28 6.78
CA GLY A 437 4.61 -28.39 6.56
C GLY A 437 5.33 -29.75 6.58
N GLN A 438 6.49 -29.84 5.93
CA GLN A 438 7.31 -31.06 5.92
C GLN A 438 7.86 -31.40 7.31
N ALA A 439 8.37 -30.41 8.04
CA ALA A 439 8.85 -30.60 9.41
C ALA A 439 7.70 -31.08 10.34
N THR A 440 6.53 -30.45 10.23
CA THR A 440 5.34 -30.79 11.03
C THR A 440 4.83 -32.20 10.71
N HIS A 441 4.81 -32.58 9.43
CA HIS A 441 4.45 -33.94 9.00
C HIS A 441 5.40 -35.01 9.58
N GLN A 442 6.66 -34.65 9.83
CA GLN A 442 7.65 -35.51 10.49
C GLN A 442 7.61 -35.43 12.03
N ASN A 443 6.61 -34.75 12.61
CA ASN A 443 6.48 -34.47 14.05
C ASN A 443 7.68 -33.70 14.64
N HIS A 444 8.38 -32.91 13.82
CA HIS A 444 9.43 -32.02 14.28
C HIS A 444 8.81 -30.77 14.93
N ILE A 445 9.26 -30.43 16.13
CA ILE A 445 8.85 -29.21 16.84
C ILE A 445 9.75 -28.07 16.36
N LEU A 446 9.13 -27.03 15.81
CA LEU A 446 9.87 -25.84 15.36
C LEU A 446 10.60 -25.20 16.55
N SER A 447 11.89 -24.93 16.38
CA SER A 447 12.65 -24.08 17.31
C SER A 447 12.34 -22.61 17.08
N ASP A 448 12.70 -21.76 18.05
CA ASP A 448 12.51 -20.31 17.95
C ASP A 448 13.20 -19.74 16.71
N ASP A 449 14.43 -20.20 16.40
CA ASP A 449 15.19 -19.79 15.22
C ASP A 449 14.49 -20.18 13.91
N GLN A 450 13.86 -21.36 13.89
CA GLN A 450 13.11 -21.83 12.73
C GLN A 450 11.80 -21.07 12.54
N ALA A 451 11.27 -20.40 13.57
CA ALA A 451 10.01 -19.66 13.54
C ALA A 451 10.18 -18.14 13.26
N ILE A 452 11.41 -17.63 13.16
CA ILE A 452 11.71 -16.19 13.00
C ILE A 452 10.91 -15.53 11.87
N LEU A 453 10.83 -16.17 10.70
CA LEU A 453 10.17 -15.61 9.51
C LEU A 453 8.65 -15.90 9.47
N LEU A 454 8.14 -16.74 10.38
CA LEU A 454 6.75 -17.19 10.38
C LEU A 454 5.75 -16.06 10.61
N ASP A 455 6.06 -15.11 11.52
CA ASP A 455 5.16 -13.98 11.80
C ASP A 455 4.92 -13.12 10.56
N TYR A 456 6.00 -12.79 9.84
CA TYR A 456 5.93 -12.06 8.58
C TYR A 456 5.12 -12.83 7.54
N ILE A 457 5.50 -14.08 7.27
CA ILE A 457 4.92 -14.88 6.19
C ILE A 457 3.43 -15.10 6.41
N SER A 458 3.02 -15.43 7.64
CA SER A 458 1.61 -15.68 8.01
C SER A 458 0.68 -14.50 7.70
N LYS A 459 1.23 -13.29 7.54
CA LYS A 459 0.49 -12.05 7.25
C LYS A 459 0.75 -11.49 5.85
N ALA A 460 1.78 -11.96 5.15
CA ALA A 460 2.27 -11.34 3.92
C ALA A 460 2.01 -12.16 2.66
N TRP A 461 2.01 -13.50 2.75
CA TRP A 461 2.00 -14.36 1.55
C TRP A 461 0.77 -14.11 0.64
N PHE A 462 -0.41 -13.94 1.23
CA PHE A 462 -1.65 -13.67 0.49
C PHE A 462 -1.70 -12.25 -0.10
N VAL A 463 -1.00 -11.27 0.51
CA VAL A 463 -0.86 -9.92 -0.06
C VAL A 463 -0.06 -9.99 -1.36
N HIS A 464 1.03 -10.76 -1.36
CA HIS A 464 1.84 -10.97 -2.57
C HIS A 464 1.06 -11.75 -3.63
N PHE A 465 0.33 -12.80 -3.22
CA PHE A 465 -0.57 -13.53 -4.10
C PHE A 465 -1.58 -12.61 -4.79
N ALA A 466 -2.29 -11.78 -4.04
CA ALA A 466 -3.30 -10.87 -4.59
C ALA A 466 -2.73 -9.90 -5.64
N ILE A 467 -1.47 -9.45 -5.47
CA ILE A 467 -0.80 -8.56 -6.42
C ILE A 467 -0.46 -9.27 -7.74
N VAL A 468 -0.08 -10.55 -7.68
CA VAL A 468 0.40 -11.27 -8.86
C VAL A 468 -0.59 -12.28 -9.42
N VAL A 469 -1.73 -12.54 -8.78
CA VAL A 469 -2.69 -13.60 -9.15
C VAL A 469 -3.07 -13.61 -10.64
N ASN A 470 -3.23 -12.43 -11.24
CA ASN A 470 -3.56 -12.28 -12.66
C ASN A 470 -2.42 -12.64 -13.63
N HIS A 471 -1.21 -12.82 -13.10
CA HIS A 471 0.01 -13.17 -13.80
C HIS A 471 0.52 -14.58 -13.44
N ILE A 472 -0.07 -15.23 -12.43
CA ILE A 472 0.28 -16.61 -12.06
C ILE A 472 -0.24 -17.56 -13.14
N SER A 473 0.59 -18.50 -13.57
CA SER A 473 0.12 -19.57 -14.47
C SER A 473 -1.00 -20.37 -13.81
N GLN A 474 -2.06 -20.68 -14.57
CA GLN A 474 -3.17 -21.53 -14.08
C GLN A 474 -2.70 -22.86 -13.49
N TRP A 475 -1.58 -23.39 -13.99
CA TRP A 475 -0.96 -24.63 -13.52
C TRP A 475 -0.34 -24.50 -12.12
N ASN A 476 0.05 -23.29 -11.72
CA ASN A 476 0.70 -23.02 -10.43
C ASN A 476 -0.31 -22.62 -9.34
N LEU A 477 -1.54 -22.23 -9.71
CA LEU A 477 -2.57 -21.86 -8.72
C LEU A 477 -2.81 -22.94 -7.65
N PRO A 478 -2.89 -24.26 -7.99
CA PRO A 478 -3.05 -25.30 -6.99
C PRO A 478 -1.96 -25.32 -5.93
N TYR A 479 -0.71 -24.95 -6.29
CA TYR A 479 0.40 -24.90 -5.34
C TYR A 479 0.19 -23.88 -4.22
N TYR A 480 -0.37 -22.72 -4.54
CA TYR A 480 -0.68 -21.68 -3.55
C TYR A 480 -2.00 -21.95 -2.82
N HIS A 481 -3.04 -22.40 -3.53
CA HIS A 481 -4.32 -22.73 -2.91
C HIS A 481 -4.22 -23.89 -1.91
N ASN A 482 -3.29 -24.81 -2.11
CA ASN A 482 -3.01 -25.90 -1.18
C ASN A 482 -2.58 -25.40 0.21
N LEU A 483 -1.97 -24.21 0.32
CA LEU A 483 -1.61 -23.60 1.61
C LEU A 483 -2.83 -23.31 2.49
N CYS A 484 -4.03 -23.15 1.90
CA CYS A 484 -5.29 -22.94 2.62
C CYS A 484 -6.03 -24.23 2.97
N HIS A 485 -5.53 -25.40 2.58
CA HIS A 485 -6.22 -26.66 2.82
C HIS A 485 -5.99 -27.13 4.27
N PRO A 486 -7.01 -27.44 5.09
CA PRO A 486 -6.81 -27.82 6.49
C PRO A 486 -5.97 -29.09 6.73
N LYS A 487 -5.93 -30.00 5.75
CA LYS A 487 -5.03 -31.17 5.75
C LYS A 487 -3.56 -30.85 5.42
N PHE A 488 -3.24 -29.66 4.92
CA PHE A 488 -1.85 -29.24 4.75
C PHE A 488 -1.22 -29.11 6.14
N PRO A 489 -0.13 -29.82 6.46
CA PRO A 489 0.41 -29.85 7.83
C PRO A 489 0.84 -28.47 8.35
N GLY A 490 1.26 -27.55 7.48
CA GLY A 490 1.62 -26.19 7.87
C GLY A 490 0.42 -25.26 8.10
N PHE A 491 -0.81 -25.71 7.80
CA PHE A 491 -2.02 -24.88 7.84
C PHE A 491 -2.31 -24.32 9.23
N SER A 492 -2.32 -25.17 10.25
CA SER A 492 -2.61 -24.74 11.63
C SER A 492 -1.59 -23.72 12.13
N ILE A 493 -0.32 -23.90 11.77
CA ILE A 493 0.79 -23.06 12.23
C ILE A 493 0.68 -21.64 11.65
N TRP A 494 0.52 -21.51 10.33
CA TRP A 494 0.44 -20.17 9.74
C TRP A 494 -0.88 -19.48 10.07
N THR A 495 -1.99 -20.23 10.19
CA THR A 495 -3.27 -19.64 10.61
C THR A 495 -3.22 -19.17 12.06
N GLU A 496 -2.59 -19.92 12.97
CA GLU A 496 -2.33 -19.47 14.34
C GLU A 496 -1.52 -18.17 14.36
N GLY A 497 -0.44 -18.08 13.56
CA GLY A 497 0.34 -16.85 13.42
C GLY A 497 -0.49 -15.67 12.87
N TYR A 498 -1.34 -15.93 11.88
CA TYR A 498 -2.26 -14.92 11.32
C TYR A 498 -3.23 -14.39 12.39
N TRP A 499 -3.84 -15.27 13.19
CA TRP A 499 -4.83 -14.88 14.19
C TRP A 499 -4.25 -14.34 15.49
N THR A 500 -3.06 -14.80 15.92
CA THR A 500 -2.44 -14.32 17.17
C THR A 500 -2.19 -12.81 17.15
N SER A 501 -1.96 -12.25 15.97
CA SER A 501 -1.82 -10.80 15.77
C SER A 501 -3.13 -10.03 15.69
N ARG A 502 -4.27 -10.73 15.56
CA ARG A 502 -5.60 -10.14 15.39
C ARG A 502 -6.40 -10.29 16.68
N THR A 503 -7.19 -9.28 16.99
CA THR A 503 -8.11 -9.32 18.15
C THR A 503 -9.39 -10.13 17.89
N GLU A 504 -9.51 -10.73 16.70
CA GLU A 504 -10.65 -11.54 16.28
C GLU A 504 -10.45 -13.01 16.68
N VAL A 505 -11.50 -13.64 17.19
CA VAL A 505 -11.51 -15.10 17.42
C VAL A 505 -11.60 -15.80 16.06
N ASN A 506 -10.76 -16.81 15.83
CA ASN A 506 -10.80 -17.62 14.61
C ASN A 506 -12.19 -18.28 14.45
N PRO A 507 -13.00 -17.90 13.44
CA PRO A 507 -14.39 -18.32 13.32
C PRO A 507 -14.55 -19.72 12.69
N THR A 508 -13.46 -20.43 12.41
CA THR A 508 -13.51 -21.75 11.75
C THR A 508 -13.94 -22.90 12.68
N ILE A 509 -14.33 -22.59 13.93
CA ILE A 509 -14.78 -23.58 14.91
C ILE A 509 -16.11 -24.18 14.42
N GLY A 510 -16.12 -25.49 14.16
CA GLY A 510 -17.33 -26.23 13.75
C GLY A 510 -17.54 -26.35 12.23
N MET A 511 -16.66 -25.75 11.41
CA MET A 511 -16.68 -25.88 9.95
C MET A 511 -16.01 -27.19 9.50
N THR A 512 -16.46 -27.73 8.36
CA THR A 512 -15.81 -28.84 7.64
C THR A 512 -14.52 -28.38 6.96
N ASN A 513 -13.65 -29.31 6.55
CA ASN A 513 -12.37 -28.94 5.93
C ASN A 513 -12.55 -28.13 4.63
N ASP A 514 -13.58 -28.44 3.84
CA ASP A 514 -13.88 -27.73 2.59
C ASP A 514 -14.36 -26.30 2.89
N GLU A 515 -15.27 -26.14 3.86
CA GLU A 515 -15.76 -24.83 4.32
C GLU A 515 -14.64 -23.95 4.88
N ILE A 516 -13.68 -24.55 5.59
CA ILE A 516 -12.51 -23.82 6.10
C ILE A 516 -11.62 -23.37 4.94
N GLN A 517 -11.34 -24.24 3.96
CA GLN A 517 -10.54 -23.88 2.79
C GLN A 517 -11.19 -22.73 2.02
N ASP A 518 -12.49 -22.83 1.74
CA ASP A 518 -13.26 -21.81 1.06
C ASP A 518 -13.31 -20.50 1.84
N TYR A 519 -13.46 -20.57 3.17
CA TYR A 519 -13.40 -19.41 4.05
C TYR A 519 -12.09 -18.62 3.87
N TYR A 520 -10.94 -19.29 3.90
CA TYR A 520 -9.65 -18.59 3.72
C TYR A 520 -9.44 -18.12 2.28
N ILE A 521 -9.86 -18.88 1.28
CA ILE A 521 -9.77 -18.46 -0.12
C ILE A 521 -10.57 -17.17 -0.34
N ILE A 522 -11.79 -17.08 0.20
CA ILE A 522 -12.62 -15.90 0.08
C ILE A 522 -12.08 -14.76 0.95
N LYS A 523 -11.79 -15.02 2.23
CA LYS A 523 -11.33 -14.00 3.19
C LYS A 523 -10.03 -13.34 2.76
N LEU A 524 -9.10 -14.13 2.20
CA LEU A 524 -7.80 -13.64 1.77
C LEU A 524 -7.79 -13.19 0.30
N GLY A 525 -8.94 -13.22 -0.38
CA GLY A 525 -9.05 -12.80 -1.77
C GLY A 525 -8.16 -13.62 -2.70
N LEU A 526 -8.22 -14.95 -2.62
CA LEU A 526 -7.37 -15.86 -3.40
C LEU A 526 -8.06 -16.40 -4.68
N ASP A 527 -9.32 -16.03 -4.94
CA ASP A 527 -10.02 -16.38 -6.19
C ASP A 527 -9.71 -15.35 -7.29
N PRO A 528 -9.07 -15.75 -8.42
CA PRO A 528 -8.81 -14.87 -9.56
C PRO A 528 -10.07 -14.19 -10.13
N ARG A 529 -11.25 -14.79 -9.95
CA ARG A 529 -12.52 -14.29 -10.50
C ARG A 529 -13.02 -13.04 -9.78
N HIS A 530 -12.73 -12.87 -8.49
CA HIS A 530 -13.09 -11.66 -7.75
C HIS A 530 -12.31 -10.41 -8.19
N PHE A 531 -11.16 -10.58 -8.85
CA PHE A 531 -10.38 -9.47 -9.39
C PHE A 531 -10.78 -9.04 -10.81
N ARG A 532 -11.60 -9.83 -11.51
CA ARG A 532 -12.09 -9.48 -12.86
C ARG A 532 -13.27 -8.50 -12.85
N SER A 533 -14.01 -8.39 -11.75
CA SER A 533 -15.19 -7.51 -11.63
C SER A 533 -14.88 -6.10 -11.10
N GLY A 534 -13.59 -5.71 -11.03
CA GLY A 534 -13.14 -4.41 -10.51
C GLY A 534 -12.82 -3.36 -11.57
N ARG A 535 -13.18 -3.57 -12.84
CA ARG A 535 -13.23 -2.49 -13.84
C ARG A 535 -14.63 -1.89 -13.80
N SER A 536 -14.68 -0.63 -13.40
CA SER A 536 -15.81 0.32 -13.49
C SER A 536 -16.85 -0.09 -14.54
N ASP A 537 -18.03 -0.49 -14.06
CA ASP A 537 -19.29 -0.51 -14.81
C ASP A 537 -19.93 0.90 -14.77
N ASP A 538 -19.15 1.95 -15.08
CA ASP A 538 -19.66 3.31 -15.27
C ASP A 538 -19.37 3.79 -16.70
N ASP A 539 -19.92 3.08 -17.69
CA ASP A 539 -20.17 3.65 -19.02
C ASP A 539 -21.66 3.53 -19.32
N TYR A 540 -22.43 4.46 -18.75
CA TYR A 540 -23.76 4.81 -19.24
C TYR A 540 -23.66 6.12 -20.04
N ASP A 541 -24.09 6.02 -21.29
CA ASP A 541 -24.69 7.05 -22.15
C ASP A 541 -23.88 8.34 -22.44
N ASN A 542 -23.31 8.37 -23.63
CA ASN A 542 -23.29 9.59 -24.45
C ASN A 542 -23.59 9.23 -25.91
N ASP A 543 -24.89 9.14 -26.22
CA ASP A 543 -25.41 9.38 -27.57
C ASP A 543 -25.18 10.87 -27.91
N TYR A 544 -24.26 11.12 -28.84
CA TYR A 544 -24.30 12.31 -29.68
C TYR A 544 -24.04 11.86 -31.13
N ASP A 545 -25.13 11.81 -31.89
CA ASP A 545 -25.14 11.81 -33.34
C ASP A 545 -24.36 13.03 -33.87
N GLU A 546 -23.32 12.78 -34.65
CA GLU A 546 -22.90 13.69 -35.72
C GLU A 546 -22.63 12.88 -36.98
N ASP A 547 -23.45 13.16 -37.99
CA ASP A 547 -23.38 12.70 -39.38
C ASP A 547 -21.98 12.90 -39.98
N ILE A 548 -21.50 11.95 -40.79
CA ILE A 548 -20.74 12.19 -42.02
C ILE A 548 -20.79 10.92 -42.90
N ASP A 549 -21.59 11.05 -43.96
CA ASP A 549 -21.50 10.52 -45.31
C ASP A 549 -20.48 9.38 -45.61
N GLU A 550 -21.00 8.17 -45.81
CA GLU A 550 -20.40 7.21 -46.75
C GLU A 550 -21.39 6.78 -47.83
N ILE A 551 -20.85 6.82 -49.05
CA ILE A 551 -21.49 6.80 -50.36
C ILE A 551 -21.88 5.37 -50.77
N GLU A 552 -23.09 5.29 -51.31
CA GLU A 552 -23.61 4.38 -52.35
C GLU A 552 -22.95 3.01 -52.56
N ASP A 553 -23.72 1.93 -52.36
CA ASP A 553 -24.09 1.07 -53.50
C ASP A 553 -25.30 0.17 -53.17
N ILE A 554 -26.42 0.45 -53.85
CA ILE A 554 -27.70 -0.27 -53.79
C ILE A 554 -27.80 -1.25 -54.96
N LYS A 555 -28.05 -2.53 -54.67
CA LYS A 555 -28.87 -3.49 -55.46
C LYS A 555 -29.33 -4.58 -54.47
N THR A 556 -30.59 -4.97 -54.26
CA THR A 556 -31.86 -4.81 -54.97
C THR A 556 -32.97 -5.24 -53.99
N ILE A 557 -34.06 -4.48 -53.93
CA ILE A 557 -35.42 -4.79 -53.41
C ILE A 557 -36.05 -5.85 -54.37
N PRO A 558 -37.19 -6.58 -54.18
CA PRO A 558 -38.36 -6.42 -53.27
C PRO A 558 -38.86 -7.73 -52.60
N ASP A 559 -39.94 -7.85 -51.83
CA ASP A 559 -41.07 -6.97 -51.46
C ASP A 559 -41.90 -7.66 -50.34
N ASP A 560 -42.84 -6.86 -49.84
CA ASP A 560 -44.15 -7.20 -49.29
C ASP A 560 -44.28 -7.35 -47.77
N ASP A 561 -44.69 -6.21 -47.18
CA ASP A 561 -45.98 -5.98 -46.52
C ASP A 561 -46.32 -6.85 -45.28
N GLU A 562 -46.82 -6.34 -44.15
CA GLU A 562 -47.71 -5.19 -43.97
C GLU A 562 -47.73 -4.81 -42.46
N TYR A 563 -47.61 -3.50 -42.19
CA TYR A 563 -48.31 -2.68 -41.17
C TYR A 563 -48.81 -3.35 -39.86
N LYS A 564 -48.26 -3.02 -38.66
CA LYS A 564 -48.50 -1.83 -37.76
C LYS A 564 -49.93 -1.73 -37.18
N PRO A 565 -50.17 -0.89 -36.14
CA PRO A 565 -49.46 -0.60 -34.89
C PRO A 565 -50.43 -0.72 -33.68
N THR A 566 -50.04 -0.49 -32.43
CA THR A 566 -50.47 0.64 -31.56
C THR A 566 -50.25 0.14 -30.12
N ASN A 567 -49.40 0.74 -29.29
CA ASN A 567 -49.43 2.05 -28.63
C ASN A 567 -49.65 1.82 -27.13
N VAL A 568 -48.80 2.49 -26.35
CA VAL A 568 -49.09 3.03 -25.01
C VAL A 568 -49.23 1.95 -23.92
N GLY A 569 -48.52 1.99 -22.80
CA GLY A 569 -47.73 3.04 -22.21
C GLY A 569 -46.98 2.48 -21.00
N ILE A 570 -45.90 3.20 -20.71
CA ILE A 570 -45.09 3.27 -19.49
C ILE A 570 -45.99 3.48 -18.24
N PRO A 571 -45.51 3.53 -16.98
CA PRO A 571 -44.34 2.95 -16.29
C PRO A 571 -44.72 2.26 -14.95
N ILE A 572 -43.71 1.92 -14.14
CA ILE A 572 -43.60 2.08 -12.65
C ILE A 572 -43.11 0.76 -12.03
N SER A 573 -41.84 0.62 -11.66
CA SER A 573 -41.10 1.11 -10.47
C SER A 573 -41.12 0.15 -9.27
N GLN A 574 -39.88 -0.23 -8.90
CA GLN A 574 -39.30 -0.27 -7.56
C GLN A 574 -39.70 -1.36 -6.54
N ARG A 575 -38.62 -1.95 -5.98
CA ARG A 575 -38.47 -2.50 -4.61
C ARG A 575 -39.30 -3.77 -4.34
N GLU A 576 -38.88 -4.76 -3.56
CA GLU A 576 -37.97 -4.89 -2.41
C GLU A 576 -37.69 -6.40 -2.29
N LEU A 577 -36.45 -6.82 -2.02
CA LEU A 577 -36.04 -7.46 -0.75
C LEU A 577 -36.96 -8.57 -0.20
N LEU A 578 -36.38 -9.77 -0.06
CA LEU A 578 -36.32 -10.65 1.13
C LEU A 578 -36.07 -12.09 0.65
N GLU A 579 -34.92 -12.67 1.02
CA GLU A 579 -34.84 -13.73 2.05
C GLU A 579 -35.90 -14.83 1.86
N PHE A 580 -35.49 -16.05 1.48
CA PHE A 580 -35.90 -17.23 2.24
C PHE A 580 -35.08 -18.47 1.87
N ASP A 581 -34.78 -19.18 2.94
CA ASP A 581 -34.02 -20.41 3.09
C ASP A 581 -34.87 -21.66 2.72
N SER A 582 -34.23 -22.62 2.09
CA SER A 582 -34.44 -24.09 2.13
C SER A 582 -35.85 -24.73 1.93
N ARG A 583 -36.00 -25.55 0.87
CA ARG A 583 -36.21 -27.03 0.87
C ARG A 583 -37.11 -27.59 -0.25
N ASN A 584 -36.54 -28.61 -0.90
CA ASN A 584 -37.09 -29.82 -1.55
C ASN A 584 -37.75 -29.79 -2.94
N GLU A 585 -37.01 -30.44 -3.87
CA GLU A 585 -37.40 -31.47 -4.85
C GLU A 585 -38.58 -31.17 -5.79
N SER A 586 -38.49 -31.27 -7.12
CA SER A 586 -37.84 -32.26 -7.97
C SER A 586 -38.07 -31.85 -9.44
N GLY A 587 -37.15 -32.16 -10.34
CA GLY A 587 -37.36 -31.91 -11.78
C GLY A 587 -36.07 -31.90 -12.58
N ALA A 588 -35.63 -33.08 -12.98
CA ALA A 588 -34.53 -33.26 -13.92
C ALA A 588 -34.83 -32.54 -15.24
N GLN A 589 -33.86 -31.77 -15.76
CA GLN A 589 -33.42 -31.88 -17.16
C GLN A 589 -32.15 -31.05 -17.42
N ASN A 590 -31.11 -31.78 -17.84
CA ASN A 590 -29.89 -31.32 -18.49
C ASN A 590 -30.06 -30.09 -19.38
N THR A 591 -29.22 -29.08 -19.17
CA THR A 591 -28.36 -28.56 -20.24
C THR A 591 -26.99 -28.21 -19.66
N GLY A 592 -25.99 -29.01 -20.03
CA GLY A 592 -24.62 -28.86 -19.56
C GLY A 592 -23.93 -27.68 -20.24
N ARG A 593 -23.42 -26.76 -19.42
CA ARG A 593 -22.23 -25.93 -19.68
C ARG A 593 -21.78 -25.31 -18.35
N GLY A 594 -21.23 -26.17 -17.48
CA GLY A 594 -20.59 -25.74 -16.24
C GLY A 594 -19.13 -25.35 -16.52
N ALA A 595 -18.82 -24.07 -16.32
CA ALA A 595 -17.48 -23.53 -16.40
C ALA A 595 -16.55 -24.20 -15.35
N LEU A 596 -15.35 -24.53 -15.81
CA LEU A 596 -14.28 -25.17 -15.06
C LEU A 596 -13.80 -24.27 -13.91
N SER A 597 -14.08 -24.68 -12.67
CA SER A 597 -13.28 -24.29 -11.51
C SER A 597 -11.93 -25.00 -11.63
N GLY A 598 -10.83 -24.24 -11.61
CA GLY A 598 -9.46 -24.73 -11.80
C GLY A 598 -8.86 -25.47 -10.60
N ASN A 599 -9.64 -25.74 -9.55
CA ASN A 599 -9.17 -26.50 -8.39
C ASN A 599 -9.92 -27.84 -8.29
N PRO A 600 -9.25 -28.99 -8.52
CA PRO A 600 -9.85 -30.32 -8.33
C PRO A 600 -10.22 -30.64 -6.88
N THR A 601 -9.86 -29.81 -5.88
CA THR A 601 -10.31 -29.94 -4.48
C THR A 601 -11.49 -29.04 -4.10
N ALA A 602 -11.95 -28.13 -4.98
CA ALA A 602 -12.96 -27.10 -4.66
C ALA A 602 -14.39 -27.45 -5.12
N ARG A 603 -14.68 -28.73 -5.42
CA ARG A 603 -16.06 -29.23 -5.49
C ARG A 603 -16.35 -29.90 -4.16
N ASN A 604 -17.52 -29.65 -3.58
CA ASN A 604 -18.06 -30.35 -2.40
C ASN A 604 -17.51 -31.78 -2.32
N ASN A 605 -16.43 -31.97 -1.56
CA ASN A 605 -15.58 -33.15 -1.64
C ASN A 605 -16.08 -34.22 -0.67
N HIS A 606 -17.41 -34.30 -0.53
CA HIS A 606 -18.04 -35.23 0.39
C HIS A 606 -17.82 -36.70 -0.01
N ASP A 607 -17.34 -36.98 -1.23
CA ASP A 607 -17.20 -38.35 -1.77
C ASP A 607 -15.82 -38.71 -2.33
N PHE A 608 -14.80 -37.84 -2.28
CA PHE A 608 -13.46 -38.17 -2.81
C PHE A 608 -12.38 -38.25 -1.71
N PRO A 609 -11.66 -39.39 -1.60
CA PRO A 609 -10.55 -39.51 -0.67
C PRO A 609 -9.43 -38.53 -1.06
N LEU A 610 -8.91 -37.80 -0.07
CA LEU A 610 -7.76 -36.91 -0.23
C LEU A 610 -6.53 -37.56 0.40
N ASN A 611 -5.40 -37.50 -0.30
CA ASN A 611 -4.11 -37.94 0.19
C ASN A 611 -3.19 -36.73 0.42
N VAL A 612 -2.42 -36.77 1.50
CA VAL A 612 -1.33 -35.82 1.77
C VAL A 612 -0.04 -36.55 1.42
N ASP A 613 0.70 -36.05 0.44
CA ASP A 613 1.97 -36.67 0.10
C ASP A 613 3.06 -36.38 1.15
N LYS A 614 4.21 -37.04 1.01
CA LYS A 614 5.35 -36.88 1.92
C LYS A 614 5.93 -35.46 1.98
N TYR A 615 5.53 -34.57 1.07
CA TYR A 615 5.94 -33.17 1.03
C TYR A 615 4.86 -32.22 1.57
N GLY A 616 3.76 -32.78 2.10
CA GLY A 616 2.64 -32.03 2.65
C GLY A 616 1.63 -31.53 1.61
N PHE A 617 1.76 -31.93 0.34
CA PHE A 617 0.85 -31.50 -0.72
C PHE A 617 -0.46 -32.32 -0.66
N VAL A 618 -1.60 -31.65 -0.63
CA VAL A 618 -2.91 -32.30 -0.60
C VAL A 618 -3.42 -32.49 -2.02
N SER A 619 -3.76 -33.72 -2.38
CA SER A 619 -4.30 -34.05 -3.71
C SER A 619 -5.35 -35.16 -3.63
N LEU A 620 -6.13 -35.32 -4.70
CA LEU A 620 -7.09 -36.41 -4.81
C LEU A 620 -6.37 -37.77 -4.80
N ASP A 621 -6.88 -38.71 -3.99
CA ASP A 621 -6.39 -40.08 -3.94
C ASP A 621 -7.04 -40.93 -5.04
N PHE A 622 -6.39 -40.99 -6.19
CA PHE A 622 -6.84 -41.82 -7.32
C PHE A 622 -6.62 -43.33 -7.10
N ASN A 623 -5.92 -43.76 -6.04
CA ASN A 623 -5.55 -45.18 -5.82
C ASN A 623 -6.65 -46.03 -5.16
N ILE A 624 -7.77 -45.42 -4.73
CA ILE A 624 -8.87 -46.17 -4.10
C ILE A 624 -9.73 -46.90 -5.14
N PHE A 625 -9.84 -46.41 -6.37
CA PHE A 625 -10.60 -47.08 -7.44
C PHE A 625 -9.93 -48.37 -7.95
N SER A 626 -8.64 -48.59 -7.67
CA SER A 626 -7.92 -49.83 -8.01
C SER A 626 -7.95 -50.90 -6.92
N ARG A 627 -8.51 -50.63 -5.73
CA ARG A 627 -8.57 -51.60 -4.61
C ARG A 627 -9.92 -52.33 -4.49
N HIS A 628 -10.89 -52.04 -5.36
CA HIS A 628 -12.19 -52.73 -5.40
C HIS A 628 -12.40 -53.62 -6.63
N SER A 629 -11.32 -53.94 -7.35
CA SER A 629 -11.30 -54.90 -8.46
C SER A 629 -10.31 -56.04 -8.15
N HIS A 630 -10.58 -56.78 -7.08
CA HIS A 630 -10.06 -58.14 -6.89
C HIS A 630 -11.07 -59.03 -6.19
#